data_AF-A0A3M2EH10-F1
#
_entry.id   AF-A0A3M2EH10-F1
#
_cell.length_a   1.000
_cell.length_b   1.000
_cell.length_c   1.000
_cell.angle_alpha   90.00
_cell.angle_beta   90.00
_cell.angle_gamma   90.00
#
_symmetry.space_group_name_H-M   'P 1'
#
loop_
_entity.id
_entity.type
_entity.pdbx_description
1 polymer ?
#
loop_
_entity_poly.entity_id
_entity_poly.type
_entity_poly.pdbx_seq_one_letter_code
_entity_poly.pdbx_strand_id
1 'polypeptide(L)' 'EIWTGGRVRATPHRVIGSEKERISVPMFVNPNHDTNVAPIGSGKVILAGDYLARRYRETYLHLATEGGDADA' A
#
# COMPACT_ATOMS: atom_id res chain seq x y z
N GLU A 1 0.60 -7.11 -8.74
CA GLU A 1 1.37 -6.28 -9.69
C GLU A 1 2.88 -6.42 -9.52
N ILE A 2 3.45 -6.12 -8.34
CA ILE A 2 4.91 -6.07 -8.14
C ILE A 2 5.57 -7.45 -8.33
N TRP A 3 5.23 -8.46 -7.52
CA TRP A 3 5.79 -9.81 -7.63
C TRP A 3 5.73 -10.38 -9.05
N THR A 4 4.61 -10.13 -9.73
CA THR A 4 4.32 -10.71 -11.05
C THR A 4 4.80 -9.85 -12.21
N GLY A 5 5.53 -8.76 -11.95
CA GLY A 5 6.01 -7.84 -12.99
C GLY A 5 4.88 -7.30 -13.88
N GLY A 6 3.68 -7.15 -13.33
CA GLY A 6 2.49 -6.70 -14.08
C GLY A 6 1.63 -7.80 -14.71
N ARG A 7 1.98 -9.09 -14.59
CA ARG A 7 1.10 -10.19 -15.08
C ARG A 7 -0.25 -10.23 -14.37
N VAL A 8 -0.26 -9.90 -13.08
CA VAL A 8 -1.49 -9.69 -12.28
C VAL A 8 -1.58 -8.22 -11.91
N ARG A 9 -2.68 -7.55 -12.26
CA ARG A 9 -2.86 -6.10 -12.05
C ARG A 9 -3.53 -5.79 -10.72
N ALA A 10 -3.12 -4.70 -10.09
CA ALA A 10 -3.86 -4.13 -8.97
C ALA A 10 -5.11 -3.43 -9.52
N THR A 11 -6.27 -4.06 -9.38
CA THR A 11 -7.52 -3.59 -10.00
C THR A 11 -7.88 -2.16 -9.56
N PRO A 12 -7.88 -1.17 -10.47
CA PRO A 12 -8.33 0.18 -10.15
C PRO A 12 -9.81 0.16 -9.80
N HIS A 13 -10.19 0.89 -8.76
CA HIS A 13 -11.58 1.01 -8.34
C HIS A 13 -11.84 2.40 -7.76
N ARG A 14 -13.08 2.85 -7.84
CA ARG A 14 -13.55 4.10 -7.25
C ARG A 14 -14.95 3.92 -6.68
N VAL A 15 -15.31 4.76 -5.74
CA VAL A 15 -16.66 4.85 -5.17
C VAL A 15 -17.38 6.03 -5.82
N ILE A 16 -18.65 5.83 -6.19
CA ILE A 16 -19.57 6.91 -6.56
C ILE A 16 -20.49 7.14 -5.35
N GLY A 17 -20.58 8.39 -4.89
CA GLY A 17 -21.45 8.78 -3.78
C GLY A 17 -22.93 8.69 -4.15
N SER A 18 -23.80 8.57 -3.14
CA SER A 18 -25.25 8.67 -3.29
C SER A 18 -25.85 9.42 -2.11
N GLU A 19 -27.11 9.83 -2.22
CA GLU A 19 -27.87 10.49 -1.15
C GLU A 19 -28.17 9.57 0.04
N LYS A 20 -27.92 8.25 -0.09
CA LYS A 20 -28.16 7.27 0.95
C LYS A 20 -26.84 6.84 1.58
N GLU A 21 -26.86 6.65 2.88
CA GLU A 21 -25.71 6.10 3.60
C GLU A 21 -25.31 4.73 3.05
N ARG A 22 -24.00 4.52 2.92
CA ARG A 22 -23.42 3.24 2.50
C ARG A 22 -22.27 2.87 3.41
N ILE A 23 -22.40 1.73 4.07
CA ILE A 23 -21.32 1.14 4.87
C ILE A 23 -20.53 0.18 3.98
N SER A 24 -19.21 0.30 3.97
CA SER A 24 -18.31 -0.59 3.22
C SER A 24 -17.03 -0.76 4.02
N VAL A 25 -16.61 -2.02 4.20
CA VAL A 25 -15.42 -2.35 5.01
C VAL A 25 -14.42 -3.09 4.11
N PRO A 26 -13.35 -2.41 3.62
CA PRO A 26 -12.32 -3.08 2.84
C PRO A 26 -11.42 -3.91 3.76
N MET A 27 -11.11 -5.14 3.33
CA MET A 27 -10.11 -5.99 3.99
C MET A 27 -8.92 -6.19 3.05
N PHE A 28 -7.71 -6.00 3.58
CA PHE A 28 -6.46 -6.23 2.86
C PHE A 28 -5.69 -7.37 3.52
N VAL A 29 -5.31 -8.37 2.73
CA VAL A 29 -4.42 -9.45 3.17
C VAL A 29 -3.02 -9.11 2.70
N ASN A 30 -2.19 -8.63 3.62
CA ASN A 30 -0.83 -8.20 3.33
C ASN A 30 0.19 -9.29 3.67
N PRO A 31 1.36 -9.31 3.02
CA PRO A 31 2.49 -10.14 3.44
C PRO A 31 3.01 -9.75 4.83
N ASN A 32 3.88 -10.59 5.42
CA ASN A 32 4.66 -10.20 6.58
C ASN A 32 5.54 -8.98 6.26
N HIS A 33 5.83 -8.17 7.28
CA HIS A 33 6.52 -6.88 7.14
C HIS A 33 7.87 -6.98 6.38
N ASP A 34 8.64 -8.01 6.67
CA ASP A 34 9.97 -8.29 6.11
C ASP A 34 9.94 -9.07 4.78
N THR A 35 8.76 -9.37 4.24
CA THR A 35 8.65 -10.14 3.00
C THR A 35 9.17 -9.32 1.82
N ASN A 36 10.09 -9.89 1.03
CA ASN A 36 10.52 -9.32 -0.25
C ASN A 36 9.41 -9.47 -1.30
N VAL A 37 8.85 -8.33 -1.74
CA VAL A 37 7.78 -8.23 -2.74
C VAL A 37 8.27 -7.84 -4.13
N ALA A 38 9.58 -7.74 -4.35
CA ALA A 38 10.16 -7.41 -5.66
C ALA A 38 9.75 -8.43 -6.75
N PRO A 39 9.75 -8.04 -8.05
CA PRO A 39 9.47 -8.97 -9.13
C PRO A 39 10.38 -10.21 -9.06
N ILE A 40 9.80 -11.39 -9.22
CA ILE A 40 10.53 -12.66 -9.11
C ILE A 40 11.67 -12.69 -10.14
N GLY A 41 12.88 -13.05 -9.69
CA GLY A 41 14.07 -13.12 -10.55
C GLY A 41 14.72 -11.76 -10.88
N SER A 42 14.21 -10.64 -10.35
CA SER A 42 14.76 -9.31 -10.65
C SER A 42 16.08 -8.97 -9.96
N GLY A 43 16.51 -9.75 -8.97
CA GLY A 43 17.67 -9.45 -8.12
C GLY A 43 17.49 -8.23 -7.20
N LYS A 44 16.29 -7.63 -7.16
CA LYS A 44 15.97 -6.47 -6.33
C LYS A 44 15.36 -6.89 -4.99
N VAL A 45 15.41 -5.99 -4.03
CA VAL A 45 14.72 -6.11 -2.75
C VAL A 45 13.75 -4.95 -2.62
N ILE A 46 12.49 -5.28 -2.34
CA ILE A 46 11.44 -4.34 -1.95
C ILE A 46 10.75 -4.98 -0.76
N LEU A 47 10.92 -4.45 0.45
CA LEU A 47 10.24 -5.01 1.63
C LEU A 47 8.78 -4.53 1.69
N ALA A 48 7.88 -5.43 2.09
CA ALA A 48 6.45 -5.11 2.19
C ALA A 48 6.18 -3.96 3.16
N GLY A 49 6.88 -3.94 4.30
CA GLY A 49 6.83 -2.88 5.31
C GLY A 49 7.16 -1.51 4.75
N ASP A 50 8.36 -1.37 4.16
CA ASP A 50 8.83 -0.11 3.56
C ASP A 50 7.89 0.39 2.47
N TYR A 51 7.42 -0.53 1.62
CA TYR A 51 6.48 -0.20 0.56
C TYR A 51 5.16 0.34 1.12
N LEU A 52 4.56 -0.34 2.11
CA LEU A 52 3.32 0.11 2.74
C LEU A 52 3.50 1.42 3.49
N ALA A 53 4.56 1.56 4.28
CA ALA A 53 4.86 2.77 5.03
C ALA A 53 4.96 3.99 4.10
N ARG A 54 5.62 3.84 2.94
CA ARG A 54 5.65 4.89 1.90
C ARG A 54 4.26 5.25 1.40
N ARG A 55 3.40 4.27 1.08
CA ARG A 55 2.04 4.53 0.59
C ARG A 55 1.15 5.22 1.63
N TYR A 56 1.33 4.89 2.90
CA TYR A 56 0.66 5.57 4.01
C TYR A 56 1.11 7.03 4.11
N ARG A 57 2.43 7.29 4.08
CA ARG A 57 2.96 8.67 4.09
C ARG A 57 2.46 9.50 2.91
N GLU A 58 2.35 8.91 1.72
CA GLU A 58 1.81 9.59 0.52
C GLU A 58 0.31 9.92 0.63
N THR A 59 -0.42 9.23 1.51
CA THR A 59 -1.87 9.37 1.67
C THR A 59 -2.23 10.27 2.86
N TYR A 60 -1.56 10.07 3.99
CA TYR A 60 -1.84 10.72 5.27
C TYR A 60 -0.88 11.89 5.53
N LEU A 61 -0.90 12.89 4.65
CA LEU A 61 0.01 14.04 4.69
C LEU A 61 -0.10 14.85 5.99
N HIS A 62 -1.28 14.86 6.62
CA HIS A 62 -1.49 15.55 7.90
C HIS A 62 -0.70 14.94 9.06
N LEU A 63 -0.29 13.68 8.97
CA LEU A 63 0.53 13.03 10.00
C LEU A 63 2.02 13.40 9.87
N ALA A 64 2.46 13.85 8.69
CA ALA A 64 3.86 14.22 8.46
C ALA A 64 4.28 15.51 9.18
N THR A 65 3.32 16.29 9.69
CA THR A 65 3.58 17.56 10.38
C THR A 65 3.51 17.46 11.91
N GLU A 66 2.99 16.36 12.45
CA GLU A 66 2.82 16.16 13.90
C GLU A 66 3.93 15.30 14.56
N GLY A 67 4.84 14.71 13.77
CA GLY A 67 5.95 13.93 14.30
C GLY A 67 7.20 14.15 13.46
N GLY A 68 8.14 14.95 13.97
CA GLY A 68 9.51 14.95 13.46
C GLY A 68 10.08 13.53 13.54
N ASP A 69 10.72 13.11 12.45
CA ASP A 69 11.65 11.99 12.35
C ASP A 69 11.51 10.90 13.43
N ALA A 70 10.46 10.11 13.33
CA ALA A 70 10.34 8.84 14.04
C ALA A 70 10.38 7.70 13.02
N ASP A 71 11.54 7.51 12.40
CA ASP A 71 12.14 6.20 12.07
C ASP A 71 13.43 6.41 11.28
N ALA A 72 14.52 6.43 12.05
CA ALA A 72 15.84 5.94 11.63
C ALA A 72 15.84 4.40 11.75
#